data_AF-A0A4Y1QZL8-F1
#
_entry.id   AF-A0A4Y1QZL8-F1
#
_cell.length_a   1.000
_cell.length_b   1.000
_cell.length_c   1.000
_cell.angle_alpha   90.00
_cell.angle_beta   90.00
_cell.angle_gamma   90.00
#
_symmetry.space_group_name_H-M   'P 1'
#
loop_
_entity.id
_entity.type
_entity.pdbx_description
1 polymer ?
#
loop_
_entity_poly.entity_id
_entity_poly.type
_entity_poly.pdbx_seq_one_letter_code
_entity_poly.pdbx_strand_id
1 'polypeptide(L)'
;MITVRGSADDIGWLQRDPTMPPVEDGTERFMEILGDIRHGVHRLPNSMASVEKNAREIKEYIEEFYWGSKKRVLLLGHSKGGIDAAAALSLYWPDLKDKVAGLVLAQSPYGGSPIATDILREGQLGDYVNLRKLMEILICKVIKGDLQALEDLTYEKRREFLKKHPLPKELPVVSFHTEAAISPAVLATLSRVAHAELPMVAPLSTGQPAKLPVVIPLGAAMAACAQLLQVRYGKKSDGLVTCCDAEVPGSIVVRPKRKLDHAWMVYSSLTDDPSEADASQVCEALLTLLVEVGKKKSDHADMEQKKSNHADVGQKKSDHAKDE
;
A
#
# COMPACT_ATOMS: atom_id res chain seq x y z
N MET A 1 2.32 31.42 -55.94
CA MET A 1 2.12 31.23 -54.49
C MET A 1 1.99 29.73 -54.26
N ILE A 2 3.06 29.07 -53.83
CA ILE A 2 3.08 27.62 -53.62
C ILE A 2 2.51 27.38 -52.23
N THR A 3 1.24 26.99 -52.15
CA THR A 3 0.64 26.56 -50.87
C THR A 3 1.21 25.18 -50.56
N VAL A 4 2.03 25.10 -49.51
CA VAL A 4 2.48 23.81 -48.96
C VAL A 4 1.23 23.10 -48.43
N ARG A 5 0.66 22.19 -49.23
CA ARG A 5 -0.31 21.18 -48.77
C ARG A 5 0.45 20.25 -47.83
N GLY A 6 0.64 20.69 -46.59
CA GLY A 6 1.21 19.88 -45.52
C GLY A 6 0.17 18.91 -44.94
N SER A 7 0.56 18.21 -43.88
CA SER A 7 -0.23 17.19 -43.16
C SER A 7 -1.51 17.69 -42.49
N ALA A 8 -2.05 18.85 -42.86
CA ALA A 8 -3.29 19.39 -42.30
C ALA A 8 -4.48 18.43 -42.55
N ASP A 9 -4.50 17.77 -43.70
CA ASP A 9 -5.52 16.78 -44.06
C ASP A 9 -5.39 15.46 -43.26
N ASP A 10 -4.20 15.20 -42.68
CA ASP A 10 -3.93 14.03 -41.84
C ASP A 10 -4.32 14.26 -40.38
N ILE A 11 -4.40 15.52 -39.90
CA ILE A 11 -4.72 15.80 -38.48
C ILE A 11 -6.11 15.29 -38.13
N GLY A 12 -6.22 14.41 -37.13
CA GLY A 12 -7.50 13.85 -36.68
C GLY A 12 -8.03 12.70 -37.55
N TRP A 13 -7.20 12.11 -38.42
CA TRP A 13 -7.61 11.00 -39.28
C TRP A 13 -8.19 9.81 -38.50
N LEU A 14 -7.64 9.48 -37.32
CA LEU A 14 -8.14 8.41 -36.44
C LEU A 14 -9.60 8.61 -36.02
N GLN A 15 -10.03 9.86 -35.82
CA GLN A 15 -11.41 10.19 -35.46
C GLN A 15 -12.35 10.17 -36.67
N ARG A 16 -11.79 10.28 -37.88
CA ARG A 16 -12.53 10.22 -39.15
C ARG A 16 -12.58 8.82 -39.75
N ASP A 17 -11.71 7.91 -39.31
CA ASP A 17 -11.65 6.54 -39.80
C ASP A 17 -12.85 5.73 -39.23
N PRO A 18 -13.78 5.28 -40.09
CA PRO A 18 -14.98 4.57 -39.64
C PRO A 18 -14.69 3.15 -39.11
N THR A 19 -13.45 2.66 -39.27
CA THR A 19 -13.02 1.37 -38.71
C THR A 19 -12.52 1.50 -37.26
N MET A 20 -12.29 2.73 -36.79
CA MET A 20 -11.85 3.01 -35.43
C MET A 20 -13.06 3.20 -34.49
N PRO A 21 -12.97 2.74 -33.23
CA PRO A 21 -14.00 3.00 -32.24
C PRO A 21 -14.11 4.52 -31.96
N PRO A 22 -15.33 5.03 -31.67
CA PRO A 22 -15.52 6.45 -31.38
C PRO A 22 -14.87 6.86 -30.06
N VAL A 23 -14.50 8.13 -29.95
CA VAL A 23 -14.03 8.73 -28.68
C VAL A 23 -15.25 9.06 -27.83
N GLU A 24 -15.21 8.69 -26.55
CA GLU A 24 -16.21 9.09 -25.55
C GLU A 24 -15.67 10.25 -24.70
N ASP A 25 -16.44 11.33 -24.57
CA ASP A 25 -16.10 12.45 -23.69
C ASP A 25 -16.54 12.13 -22.25
N GLY A 26 -15.55 11.86 -21.39
CA GLY A 26 -15.76 11.57 -19.97
C GLY A 26 -15.63 12.78 -19.04
N THR A 27 -15.53 14.01 -19.56
CA THR A 27 -15.17 15.20 -18.79
C THR A 27 -16.14 15.50 -17.64
N GLU A 28 -17.45 15.40 -17.89
CA GLU A 28 -18.48 15.65 -16.87
C GLU A 28 -18.38 14.65 -15.71
N ARG A 29 -18.27 13.36 -16.04
CA ARG A 29 -18.09 12.30 -15.04
C ARG A 29 -16.80 12.47 -14.25
N PHE A 30 -15.72 12.87 -14.92
CA PHE A 30 -14.46 13.18 -14.25
C PHE A 30 -14.61 14.34 -13.25
N MET A 31 -15.30 15.42 -13.65
CA MET A 31 -15.53 16.58 -12.78
C MET A 31 -16.44 16.26 -11.60
N GLU A 32 -17.43 15.39 -11.77
CA GLU A 32 -18.27 14.86 -10.70
C GLU A 32 -17.41 14.07 -9.69
N ILE A 33 -16.61 13.11 -10.16
CA ILE A 33 -15.71 12.32 -9.30
C ILE A 33 -14.71 13.23 -8.58
N LEU A 34 -14.14 14.21 -9.27
CA LEU A 34 -13.24 15.18 -8.68
C LEU A 34 -13.95 16.05 -7.63
N GLY A 35 -15.19 16.44 -7.90
CA GLY A 35 -16.07 17.14 -6.97
C GLY A 35 -16.30 16.32 -5.71
N ASP A 36 -16.72 15.07 -5.84
CA ASP A 36 -16.93 14.13 -4.74
C ASP A 36 -15.67 14.01 -3.87
N ILE A 37 -14.52 13.75 -4.49
CA ILE A 37 -13.23 13.60 -3.79
C ILE A 37 -12.86 14.88 -3.04
N ARG A 38 -13.03 16.06 -3.67
CA ARG A 38 -12.74 17.36 -3.03
C ARG A 38 -13.65 17.65 -1.84
N HIS A 39 -14.85 17.07 -1.79
CA HIS A 39 -15.77 17.18 -0.67
C HIS A 39 -15.69 15.99 0.30
N GLY A 40 -14.65 15.15 0.19
CA GLY A 40 -14.40 14.03 1.10
C GLY A 40 -15.26 12.78 0.84
N VAL A 41 -15.99 12.75 -0.28
CA VAL A 41 -16.69 11.56 -0.77
C VAL A 41 -15.69 10.73 -1.59
N HIS A 42 -15.07 9.76 -0.92
CA HIS A 42 -14.14 8.83 -1.56
C HIS A 42 -14.90 7.58 -2.05
N ARG A 43 -14.68 7.18 -3.30
CA ARG A 43 -15.21 5.90 -3.82
C ARG A 43 -14.41 4.66 -3.39
N LEU A 44 -13.24 4.89 -2.79
CA LEU A 44 -12.41 3.86 -2.18
C LEU A 44 -12.74 3.75 -0.69
N PRO A 45 -12.49 2.59 -0.06
CA PRO A 45 -12.95 2.29 1.29
C PRO A 45 -12.55 3.34 2.30
N ASN A 46 -13.41 3.56 3.29
CA ASN A 46 -13.08 4.47 4.37
C ASN A 46 -11.86 3.91 5.14
N SER A 47 -10.79 4.70 5.26
CA SER A 47 -9.60 4.30 6.04
C SER A 47 -9.90 4.04 7.53
N MET A 48 -11.10 4.43 7.98
CA MET A 48 -11.61 4.38 9.36
C MET A 48 -12.49 3.16 9.66
N ALA A 49 -12.38 2.05 8.92
CA ALA A 49 -13.18 0.86 9.16
C ALA A 49 -12.31 -0.39 9.31
N SER A 50 -12.89 -1.44 9.91
CA SER A 50 -12.23 -2.73 10.08
C SER A 50 -11.74 -3.28 8.74
N VAL A 51 -10.71 -4.12 8.80
CA VAL A 51 -10.13 -4.76 7.61
C VAL A 51 -11.20 -5.56 6.86
N GLU A 52 -12.08 -6.25 7.57
CA GLU A 52 -13.17 -7.02 6.97
C GLU A 52 -14.19 -6.14 6.24
N LYS A 53 -14.61 -5.02 6.85
CA LYS A 53 -15.55 -4.09 6.21
C LYS A 53 -14.94 -3.49 4.94
N ASN A 54 -13.70 -3.02 5.02
CA ASN A 54 -13.00 -2.45 3.87
C ASN A 54 -12.77 -3.50 2.77
N ALA A 55 -12.46 -4.74 3.14
CA ALA A 55 -12.31 -5.84 2.19
C ALA A 55 -13.58 -6.06 1.35
N ARG A 56 -14.76 -5.98 1.97
CA ARG A 56 -16.05 -6.08 1.26
C ARG A 56 -16.28 -4.91 0.32
N GLU A 57 -15.99 -3.68 0.75
CA GLU A 57 -16.13 -2.49 -0.11
C GLU A 57 -15.18 -2.56 -1.32
N ILE A 58 -13.93 -3.02 -1.13
CA ILE A 58 -12.98 -3.27 -2.23
C ILE A 58 -13.54 -4.31 -3.20
N LYS A 59 -14.09 -5.41 -2.68
CA LYS A 59 -14.68 -6.46 -3.50
C LYS A 59 -15.81 -5.92 -4.37
N GLU A 60 -16.77 -5.20 -3.78
CA GLU A 60 -17.91 -4.61 -4.49
C GLU A 60 -17.44 -3.65 -5.58
N TYR A 61 -16.46 -2.79 -5.28
CA TYR A 61 -15.90 -1.85 -6.26
C TYR A 61 -15.23 -2.54 -7.44
N ILE A 62 -14.44 -3.60 -7.20
CA ILE A 62 -13.79 -4.37 -8.27
C ILE A 62 -14.83 -5.04 -9.17
N GLU A 63 -15.92 -5.55 -8.58
CA GLU A 63 -16.99 -6.18 -9.35
C GLU A 63 -17.75 -5.18 -10.21
N GLU A 64 -18.09 -4.00 -9.67
CA GLU A 64 -18.72 -2.92 -10.43
C GLU A 64 -17.82 -2.46 -11.58
N PHE A 65 -16.53 -2.22 -11.31
CA PHE A 65 -15.57 -1.82 -12.33
C PHE A 65 -15.44 -2.88 -13.43
N TYR A 66 -15.31 -4.15 -13.04
CA TYR A 66 -15.21 -5.25 -14.00
C TYR A 66 -16.50 -5.41 -14.80
N TRP A 67 -17.66 -5.21 -14.16
CA TRP A 67 -18.95 -5.28 -14.84
C TRP A 67 -19.03 -4.30 -16.02
N GLY A 68 -18.63 -3.04 -15.79
CA GLY A 68 -18.66 -1.99 -16.81
C GLY A 68 -17.54 -2.07 -17.84
N SER A 69 -16.32 -2.42 -17.43
CA SER A 69 -15.13 -2.35 -18.31
C SER A 69 -14.71 -3.67 -18.94
N LYS A 70 -15.08 -4.81 -18.33
CA LYS A 70 -14.54 -6.15 -18.60
C LYS A 70 -12.99 -6.24 -18.50
N LYS A 71 -12.34 -5.27 -17.84
CA LYS A 71 -10.89 -5.23 -17.65
C LYS A 71 -10.52 -5.68 -16.24
N ARG A 72 -9.42 -6.42 -16.13
CA ARG A 72 -8.81 -6.77 -14.85
C ARG A 72 -8.13 -5.56 -14.22
N VAL A 73 -8.11 -5.52 -12.89
CA VAL A 73 -7.45 -4.46 -12.12
C VAL A 73 -6.13 -4.95 -11.53
N LEU A 74 -5.17 -4.03 -11.38
CA LEU A 74 -4.00 -4.21 -10.52
C LEU A 74 -4.26 -3.44 -9.23
N LEU A 75 -4.01 -4.07 -8.09
CA LEU A 75 -4.18 -3.41 -6.78
C LEU A 75 -2.82 -2.96 -6.26
N LEU A 76 -2.72 -1.71 -5.83
CA LEU A 76 -1.59 -1.19 -5.06
C LEU A 76 -2.16 -0.64 -3.77
N GLY A 77 -1.87 -1.32 -2.67
CA GLY A 77 -2.28 -0.88 -1.34
C GLY A 77 -1.09 -0.44 -0.52
N HIS A 78 -1.15 0.77 0.02
CA HIS A 78 -0.19 1.30 0.98
C HIS A 78 -0.66 1.05 2.41
N SER A 79 0.26 0.71 3.32
CA SER A 79 -0.05 0.60 4.75
C SER A 79 -1.26 -0.31 5.00
N LYS A 80 -2.25 0.14 5.79
CA LYS A 80 -3.52 -0.59 6.01
C LYS A 80 -4.26 -0.89 4.70
N GLY A 81 -4.22 -0.02 3.69
CA GLY A 81 -4.90 -0.25 2.42
C GLY A 81 -4.42 -1.52 1.70
N GLY A 82 -3.14 -1.89 1.87
CA GLY A 82 -2.63 -3.19 1.37
C GLY A 82 -3.13 -4.39 2.18
N ILE A 83 -3.42 -4.20 3.47
CA ILE A 83 -4.05 -5.22 4.31
C ILE A 83 -5.52 -5.42 3.93
N ASP A 84 -6.24 -4.34 3.69
CA ASP A 84 -7.63 -4.35 3.25
C ASP A 84 -7.76 -5.04 1.88
N ALA A 85 -6.89 -4.70 0.93
CA ALA A 85 -6.84 -5.33 -0.39
C ALA A 85 -6.47 -6.82 -0.30
N ALA A 86 -5.48 -7.18 0.52
CA ALA A 86 -5.13 -8.58 0.75
C ALA A 86 -6.29 -9.35 1.39
N ALA A 87 -7.00 -8.75 2.34
CA ALA A 87 -8.17 -9.37 2.95
C ALA A 87 -9.32 -9.57 1.96
N ALA A 88 -9.57 -8.60 1.06
CA ALA A 88 -10.55 -8.76 -0.01
C ALA A 88 -10.23 -9.96 -0.89
N LEU A 89 -8.98 -10.09 -1.30
CA LEU A 89 -8.51 -11.21 -2.13
C LEU A 89 -8.52 -12.54 -1.40
N SER A 90 -8.22 -12.58 -0.10
CA SER A 90 -8.27 -13.81 0.69
C SER A 90 -9.70 -14.28 0.99
N LEU A 91 -10.62 -13.36 1.28
CA LEU A 91 -12.00 -13.69 1.65
C LEU A 91 -12.88 -13.98 0.44
N TYR A 92 -12.68 -13.24 -0.66
CA TYR A 92 -13.55 -13.27 -1.83
C TYR A 92 -12.83 -13.72 -3.09
N TRP A 93 -11.77 -14.54 -2.94
CA TRP A 93 -11.01 -15.04 -4.08
C TRP A 93 -11.85 -15.66 -5.21
N PRO A 94 -12.87 -16.51 -4.92
CA PRO A 94 -13.68 -17.11 -5.98
C PRO A 94 -14.34 -16.08 -6.89
N ASP A 95 -14.73 -14.94 -6.32
CA ASP A 95 -15.36 -13.84 -7.05
C ASP A 95 -14.31 -12.96 -7.76
N LEU A 96 -13.11 -12.80 -7.18
CA LEU A 96 -12.12 -11.82 -7.62
C LEU A 96 -11.02 -12.37 -8.54
N LYS A 97 -10.82 -13.70 -8.59
CA LYS A 97 -9.69 -14.33 -9.29
C LYS A 97 -9.53 -13.92 -10.76
N ASP A 98 -10.65 -13.79 -11.47
CA ASP A 98 -10.67 -13.44 -12.90
C ASP A 98 -10.76 -11.92 -13.12
N LYS A 99 -10.89 -11.15 -12.03
CA LYS A 99 -11.05 -9.69 -12.04
C LYS A 99 -9.80 -8.95 -11.57
N VAL A 100 -8.91 -9.60 -10.83
CA VAL A 100 -7.67 -9.01 -10.30
C VAL A 100 -6.45 -9.67 -10.92
N ALA A 101 -5.55 -8.84 -11.47
CA ALA A 101 -4.31 -9.27 -12.12
C ALA A 101 -3.15 -9.47 -11.14
N GLY A 102 -3.16 -8.78 -10.00
CA GLY A 102 -2.14 -8.91 -8.97
C GLY A 102 -2.29 -7.88 -7.86
N LEU A 103 -1.46 -8.01 -6.83
CA LEU A 103 -1.44 -7.14 -5.67
C LEU A 103 -0.02 -6.66 -5.34
N VAL A 104 0.15 -5.35 -5.20
CA VAL A 104 1.31 -4.73 -4.56
C VAL A 104 0.93 -4.34 -3.13
N LEU A 105 1.70 -4.83 -2.15
CA LEU A 105 1.65 -4.37 -0.76
C LEU A 105 2.85 -3.46 -0.50
N ALA A 106 2.61 -2.16 -0.39
CA ALA A 106 3.64 -1.17 -0.15
C ALA A 106 3.60 -0.72 1.32
N GLN A 107 4.67 -1.02 2.07
CA GLN A 107 4.82 -0.69 3.48
C GLN A 107 3.61 -1.18 4.32
N SER A 108 2.98 -2.28 3.93
CA SER A 108 1.79 -2.81 4.60
C SER A 108 2.18 -3.75 5.74
N PRO A 109 1.61 -3.61 6.95
CA PRO A 109 1.93 -4.48 8.09
C PRO A 109 1.26 -5.86 7.96
N TYR A 110 1.67 -6.66 6.97
CA TYR A 110 1.05 -7.94 6.63
C TYR A 110 1.12 -8.94 7.78
N GLY A 111 2.30 -9.05 8.39
CA GLY A 111 2.54 -9.87 9.59
C GLY A 111 1.96 -9.28 10.87
N GLY A 112 1.65 -7.99 10.88
CA GLY A 112 1.20 -7.23 12.06
C GLY A 112 2.09 -6.03 12.34
N SER A 113 1.72 -5.26 13.35
CA SER A 113 2.44 -4.08 13.81
C SER A 113 2.81 -4.22 15.29
N PRO A 114 4.11 -4.08 15.64
CA PRO A 114 4.52 -4.01 17.04
C PRO A 114 3.97 -2.76 17.72
N ILE A 115 3.82 -1.65 16.98
CA ILE A 115 3.26 -0.41 17.50
C ILE A 115 1.78 -0.60 17.88
N ALA A 116 1.00 -1.27 17.03
CA ALA A 116 -0.40 -1.59 17.35
C ALA A 116 -0.51 -2.47 18.59
N THR A 117 0.36 -3.48 18.69
CA THR A 117 0.39 -4.40 19.83
C THR A 117 0.81 -3.70 21.14
N ASP A 118 1.78 -2.79 21.07
CA ASP A 118 2.31 -2.08 22.23
C ASP A 118 1.35 -1.03 22.78
N ILE A 119 0.59 -0.34 21.92
CA ILE A 119 -0.38 0.68 22.34
C ILE A 119 -1.58 0.06 23.08
N LEU A 120 -2.01 -1.12 22.63
CA LEU A 120 -3.18 -1.83 23.19
C LEU A 120 -2.85 -2.61 24.48
N ARG A 121 -1.56 -2.77 24.84
CA ARG A 121 -1.15 -3.44 26.07
C ARG A 121 -1.01 -2.45 27.23
N GLU A 122 -1.87 -2.59 28.25
CA GLU A 122 -1.77 -1.82 29.48
C GLU A 122 -0.49 -2.19 30.27
N GLY A 123 0.21 -1.18 30.81
CA GLY A 123 1.27 -1.38 31.81
C GLY A 123 2.72 -1.55 31.31
N GLN A 124 3.00 -1.68 30.01
CA GLN A 124 4.40 -1.74 29.50
C GLN A 124 5.03 -0.38 29.14
N LEU A 125 4.25 0.69 29.02
CA LEU A 125 4.73 2.04 28.66
C LEU A 125 4.95 2.96 29.87
N GLY A 126 5.06 2.40 31.08
CA GLY A 126 5.14 3.14 32.36
C GLY A 126 6.21 4.24 32.42
N ASP A 127 7.31 4.11 31.67
CA ASP A 127 8.39 5.11 31.61
C ASP A 127 8.35 6.04 30.38
N TYR A 128 7.31 5.95 29.53
CA TYR A 128 7.35 6.46 28.17
C TYR A 128 6.09 7.25 27.77
N VAL A 129 5.50 8.00 28.69
CA VAL A 129 4.30 8.82 28.45
C VAL A 129 4.43 9.69 27.17
N ASN A 130 5.61 10.25 26.90
CA ASN A 130 5.86 11.08 25.72
C ASN A 130 5.94 10.28 24.41
N LEU A 131 6.43 9.04 24.47
CA LEU A 131 6.56 8.16 23.30
C LEU A 131 5.23 7.47 22.97
N ARG A 132 4.45 7.09 24.00
CA ARG A 132 3.06 6.64 23.82
C ARG A 132 2.25 7.73 23.11
N LYS A 133 2.32 8.96 23.59
CA LYS A 133 1.69 10.12 22.96
C LYS A 133 2.18 10.35 21.53
N LEU A 134 3.47 10.19 21.24
CA LEU A 134 4.02 10.32 19.88
C LEU A 134 3.43 9.27 18.93
N MET A 135 3.36 8.01 19.36
CA MET A 135 2.79 6.92 18.57
C MET A 135 1.29 7.07 18.39
N GLU A 136 0.56 7.48 19.45
CA GLU A 136 -0.85 7.82 19.38
C GLU A 136 -1.11 8.95 18.37
N ILE A 137 -0.30 10.02 18.38
CA ILE A 137 -0.40 11.12 17.40
C ILE A 137 -0.17 10.61 15.97
N LEU A 138 0.83 9.76 15.75
CA LEU A 138 1.14 9.20 14.44
C LEU A 138 0.02 8.28 13.92
N ILE A 139 -0.51 7.42 14.77
CA ILE A 139 -1.64 6.54 14.42
C ILE A 139 -2.91 7.34 14.20
N CYS A 140 -3.19 8.38 14.99
CA CYS A 140 -4.29 9.30 14.71
C CYS A 140 -4.11 10.02 13.36
N LYS A 141 -2.88 10.22 12.87
CA LYS A 141 -2.63 10.79 11.55
C LYS A 141 -2.71 9.76 10.42
N VAL A 142 -2.26 8.53 10.66
CA VAL A 142 -2.11 7.49 9.62
C VAL A 142 -3.34 6.57 9.53
N ILE A 143 -3.95 6.26 10.67
CA ILE A 143 -5.14 5.38 10.81
C ILE A 143 -6.38 6.20 11.21
N LYS A 144 -6.26 7.54 11.34
CA LYS A 144 -7.38 8.44 11.71
C LYS A 144 -8.10 8.07 13.02
N GLY A 145 -7.42 7.33 13.91
CA GLY A 145 -7.87 7.06 15.28
C GLY A 145 -8.86 5.89 15.47
N ASP A 146 -9.05 5.02 14.47
CA ASP A 146 -9.94 3.87 14.61
C ASP A 146 -9.29 2.72 15.40
N LEU A 147 -9.89 2.39 16.55
CA LEU A 147 -9.39 1.35 17.47
C LEU A 147 -9.53 -0.07 16.90
N GLN A 148 -10.56 -0.35 16.10
CA GLN A 148 -10.74 -1.68 15.49
C GLN A 148 -9.71 -1.90 14.39
N ALA A 149 -9.45 -0.87 13.58
CA ALA A 149 -8.38 -0.87 12.59
C ALA A 149 -7.02 -1.09 13.27
N LEU A 150 -6.78 -0.51 14.45
CA LEU A 150 -5.55 -0.77 15.20
C LEU A 150 -5.49 -2.22 15.72
N GLU A 151 -6.61 -2.74 16.23
CA GLU A 151 -6.72 -4.12 16.73
C GLU A 151 -6.45 -5.15 15.61
N ASP A 152 -7.02 -4.95 14.42
CA ASP A 152 -6.83 -5.80 13.25
C ASP A 152 -5.36 -5.89 12.81
N LEU A 153 -4.55 -4.87 13.11
CA LEU A 153 -3.12 -4.83 12.81
C LEU A 153 -2.24 -5.43 13.90
N THR A 154 -2.81 -5.87 15.03
CA THR A 154 -2.04 -6.60 16.04
C THR A 154 -1.56 -7.95 15.50
N TYR A 155 -0.43 -8.43 16.03
CA TYR A 155 0.10 -9.73 15.62
C TYR A 155 -0.88 -10.89 15.89
N GLU A 156 -1.69 -10.79 16.94
CA GLU A 156 -2.68 -11.81 17.28
C GLU A 156 -3.74 -11.91 16.20
N LYS A 157 -4.44 -10.81 15.90
CA LYS A 157 -5.47 -10.77 14.86
C LYS A 157 -4.92 -11.12 13.49
N ARG A 158 -3.75 -10.61 13.12
CA ARG A 158 -3.12 -10.94 11.83
C ARG A 158 -2.82 -12.43 11.71
N ARG A 159 -2.26 -13.08 12.74
CA ARG A 159 -2.02 -14.54 12.70
C ARG A 159 -3.31 -15.33 12.60
N GLU A 160 -4.35 -14.96 13.35
CA GLU A 160 -5.65 -15.62 13.28
C GLU A 160 -6.27 -15.51 11.89
N PHE A 161 -6.24 -14.31 11.30
CA PHE A 161 -6.75 -14.05 9.96
C PHE A 161 -5.98 -14.86 8.92
N LEU A 162 -4.64 -14.77 8.91
CA LEU A 162 -3.80 -15.44 7.91
C LEU A 162 -3.86 -16.96 7.98
N LYS A 163 -4.09 -17.52 9.18
CA LYS A 163 -4.28 -18.97 9.35
C LYS A 163 -5.58 -19.46 8.69
N LYS A 164 -6.64 -18.65 8.74
CA LYS A 164 -7.96 -18.98 8.18
C LYS A 164 -8.08 -18.60 6.70
N HIS A 165 -7.47 -17.49 6.31
CA HIS A 165 -7.64 -16.81 5.02
C HIS A 165 -6.27 -16.47 4.41
N PRO A 166 -5.45 -17.48 4.06
CA PRO A 166 -4.17 -17.23 3.40
C PRO A 166 -4.40 -16.58 2.03
N LEU A 167 -3.43 -15.77 1.58
CA LEU A 167 -3.47 -15.23 0.22
C LEU A 167 -3.41 -16.38 -0.81
N PRO A 168 -4.19 -16.32 -1.91
CA PRO A 168 -4.14 -17.32 -2.97
C PRO A 168 -2.74 -17.45 -3.56
N LYS A 169 -2.28 -18.68 -3.80
CA LYS A 169 -0.89 -18.95 -4.24
C LYS A 169 -0.67 -18.53 -5.69
N GLU A 170 -1.70 -18.63 -6.50
CA GLU A 170 -1.73 -18.24 -7.91
C GLU A 170 -1.67 -16.72 -8.10
N LEU A 171 -2.10 -15.93 -7.10
CA LEU A 171 -2.10 -14.48 -7.18
C LEU A 171 -0.66 -13.96 -7.34
N PRO A 172 -0.36 -13.13 -8.36
CA PRO A 172 0.89 -12.40 -8.43
C PRO A 172 0.94 -11.37 -7.29
N VAL A 173 2.02 -11.38 -6.50
CA VAL A 173 2.19 -10.47 -5.36
C VAL A 173 3.58 -9.85 -5.37
N VAL A 174 3.64 -8.54 -5.15
CA VAL A 174 4.88 -7.79 -4.90
C VAL A 174 4.79 -7.13 -3.52
N SER A 175 5.79 -7.36 -2.68
CA SER A 175 5.98 -6.64 -1.42
C SER A 175 7.01 -5.54 -1.61
N PHE A 176 6.70 -4.33 -1.17
CA PHE A 176 7.63 -3.21 -1.15
C PHE A 176 7.75 -2.69 0.27
N HIS A 177 8.97 -2.53 0.77
CA HIS A 177 9.20 -1.91 2.07
C HIS A 177 10.47 -1.06 2.04
N THR A 178 10.54 -0.09 2.94
CA THR A 178 11.68 0.83 3.06
C THR A 178 12.19 0.88 4.50
N GLU A 179 13.26 1.63 4.70
CA GLU A 179 13.84 1.88 6.02
C GLU A 179 13.91 3.41 6.22
N ALA A 180 13.40 3.93 7.35
CA ALA A 180 13.50 5.36 7.65
C ALA A 180 14.94 5.76 7.96
N ALA A 181 15.29 7.01 7.65
CA ALA A 181 16.61 7.56 7.99
C ALA A 181 16.67 7.87 9.49
N ILE A 182 17.50 7.13 10.23
CA ILE A 182 17.78 7.40 11.65
C ILE A 182 19.10 8.17 11.72
N SER A 183 19.04 9.50 11.70
CA SER A 183 20.23 10.35 11.87
C SER A 183 20.10 11.23 13.11
N PRO A 184 21.22 11.52 13.82
CA PRO A 184 21.20 12.44 14.96
C PRO A 184 20.63 13.82 14.61
N ALA A 185 20.85 14.30 13.38
CA ALA A 185 20.31 15.56 12.89
C ALA A 185 18.77 15.54 12.77
N VAL A 186 18.20 14.46 12.21
CA VAL A 186 16.74 14.29 12.10
C VAL A 186 16.12 14.15 13.49
N LEU A 187 16.73 13.39 14.39
CA LEU A 187 16.25 13.23 15.77
C LEU A 187 16.38 14.52 16.60
N ALA A 188 17.39 15.34 16.36
CA ALA A 188 17.55 16.63 17.03
C ALA A 188 16.38 17.59 16.76
N THR A 189 15.68 17.44 15.63
CA THR A 189 14.48 18.25 15.35
C THR A 189 13.33 17.94 16.30
N LEU A 190 13.20 16.69 16.80
CA LEU A 190 12.27 16.33 17.88
C LEU A 190 12.70 16.93 19.22
N SER A 191 13.99 16.90 19.53
CA SER A 191 14.53 17.45 20.80
C SER A 191 14.36 18.97 20.88
N ARG A 192 14.52 19.72 19.78
CA ARG A 192 14.22 21.16 19.74
C ARG A 192 12.76 21.47 20.04
N VAL A 193 11.86 20.65 19.53
CA VAL A 193 10.42 20.76 19.75
C VAL A 193 10.04 20.37 21.19
N ALA A 194 10.66 19.32 21.74
CA ALA A 194 10.48 18.90 23.13
C ALA A 194 11.13 19.86 24.15
N HIS A 195 12.16 20.63 23.76
CA HIS A 195 12.74 21.70 24.58
C HIS A 195 11.94 23.00 24.53
N ALA A 196 11.09 23.20 23.53
CA ALA A 196 10.08 24.27 23.52
C ALA A 196 8.90 23.99 24.48
N GLU A 197 8.76 22.74 24.97
CA GLU A 197 7.77 22.32 25.98
C GLU A 197 8.22 22.57 27.43
N LEU A 198 9.45 23.06 27.69
CA LEU A 198 9.85 23.49 29.02
C LEU A 198 9.62 25.00 29.16
N PRO A 199 8.62 25.47 29.93
CA PRO A 199 8.64 26.85 30.38
C PRO A 199 9.91 27.00 31.22
N MET A 200 10.79 27.92 30.83
CA MET A 200 11.78 28.44 31.76
C MET A 200 11.02 28.87 33.01
N VAL A 201 11.32 28.22 34.14
CA VAL A 201 10.83 28.61 35.47
C VAL A 201 11.31 30.02 35.77
N ALA A 202 10.53 31.02 35.35
CA ALA A 202 10.60 32.37 35.87
C ALA A 202 9.61 32.44 37.05
N PRO A 203 10.05 32.79 38.27
CA PRO A 203 9.12 32.99 39.37
C PRO A 203 8.36 34.30 39.15
N LEU A 204 7.05 34.25 39.45
CA LEU A 204 6.12 35.38 39.59
C LEU A 204 5.57 35.98 38.29
N SER A 205 4.41 35.50 37.85
CA SER A 205 3.22 36.33 37.58
C SER A 205 2.02 35.46 37.19
N THR A 206 0.86 35.82 37.71
CA THR A 206 -0.45 35.21 37.44
C THR A 206 -0.85 35.42 35.98
N GLY A 207 -0.75 34.39 35.15
CA GLY A 207 -1.29 34.37 33.79
C GLY A 207 -1.38 32.93 33.28
N GLN A 208 -2.53 32.53 32.73
CA GLN A 208 -2.72 31.18 32.20
C GLN A 208 -1.64 30.86 31.14
N PRO A 209 -1.02 29.67 31.17
CA PRO A 209 -0.04 29.29 30.17
C PRO A 209 -0.75 29.09 28.83
N ALA A 210 -0.49 30.00 27.89
CA ALA A 210 -0.85 29.80 26.49
C ALA A 210 -0.08 28.59 25.96
N LYS A 211 -0.73 27.43 25.85
CA LYS A 211 -0.17 26.25 25.17
C LYS A 211 -0.07 26.57 23.68
N LEU A 212 1.13 26.90 23.19
CA LEU A 212 1.38 26.95 21.76
C LEU A 212 1.16 25.53 21.19
N PRO A 213 0.43 25.36 20.07
CA PRO A 213 0.28 24.07 19.43
C PRO A 213 1.64 23.62 18.89
N VAL A 214 2.23 22.63 19.54
CA VAL A 214 3.50 22.05 19.13
C VAL A 214 3.28 21.18 17.89
N VAL A 215 3.86 21.61 16.76
CA VAL A 215 3.84 20.86 15.50
C VAL A 215 5.07 19.96 15.48
N ILE A 216 4.87 18.67 15.75
CA ILE A 216 5.93 17.65 15.60
C ILE A 216 6.13 17.37 14.09
N PRO A 217 7.34 17.55 13.54
CA PRO A 217 7.62 17.20 12.15
C PRO A 217 7.42 15.69 11.90
N LEU A 218 6.66 15.34 10.87
CA LEU A 218 6.27 13.95 10.60
C LEU A 218 7.49 13.04 10.38
N GLY A 219 8.45 13.45 9.57
CA GLY A 219 9.67 12.67 9.31
C GLY A 219 10.53 12.45 10.57
N ALA A 220 10.57 13.44 11.47
CA ALA A 220 11.27 13.31 12.74
C ALA A 220 10.59 12.28 13.66
N ALA A 221 9.26 12.36 13.75
CA ALA A 221 8.45 11.38 14.46
C ALA A 221 8.69 9.95 13.92
N MET A 222 8.66 9.76 12.60
CA MET A 222 8.96 8.47 11.96
C MET A 222 10.37 7.96 12.30
N ALA A 223 11.38 8.83 12.26
CA ALA A 223 12.75 8.46 12.60
C ALA A 223 12.90 8.01 14.06
N ALA A 224 12.23 8.68 15.01
CA ALA A 224 12.23 8.26 16.41
C ALA A 224 11.51 6.92 16.62
N CYS A 225 10.40 6.70 15.91
CA CYS A 225 9.69 5.44 15.95
C CYS A 225 10.53 4.30 15.36
N ALA A 226 11.23 4.56 14.26
CA ALA A 226 12.16 3.61 13.67
C ALA A 226 13.33 3.28 14.62
N GLN A 227 13.90 4.30 15.27
CA GLN A 227 14.93 4.11 16.28
C GLN A 227 14.43 3.26 17.46
N LEU A 228 13.22 3.51 17.94
CA LEU A 228 12.62 2.70 19.01
C LEU A 228 12.51 1.23 18.61
N LEU A 229 11.94 0.95 17.43
CA LEU A 229 11.78 -0.42 16.93
C LEU A 229 13.14 -1.12 16.77
N GLN A 230 14.15 -0.37 16.33
CA GLN A 230 15.52 -0.87 16.22
C GLN A 230 16.14 -1.17 17.59
N VAL A 231 15.99 -0.30 18.58
CA VAL A 231 16.56 -0.49 19.93
C VAL A 231 15.84 -1.59 20.70
N ARG A 232 14.50 -1.61 20.64
CA ARG A 232 13.68 -2.54 21.42
C ARG A 232 13.63 -3.94 20.84
N TYR A 233 13.55 -4.05 19.52
CA TYR A 233 13.33 -5.32 18.83
C TYR A 233 14.47 -5.73 17.90
N GLY A 234 15.49 -4.89 17.71
CA GLY A 234 16.56 -5.16 16.75
C GLY A 234 16.09 -5.14 15.29
N LYS A 235 14.90 -4.58 15.03
CA LYS A 235 14.26 -4.60 13.71
C LYS A 235 14.27 -3.23 13.05
N LYS A 236 14.60 -3.23 11.77
CA LYS A 236 14.51 -2.06 10.92
C LYS A 236 13.07 -1.81 10.50
N SER A 237 12.71 -0.55 10.30
CA SER A 237 11.38 -0.14 9.89
C SER A 237 11.40 1.18 9.11
N ASP A 238 10.28 1.48 8.47
CA ASP A 238 9.98 2.77 7.84
C ASP A 238 9.46 3.82 8.85
N GLY A 239 9.51 3.51 10.14
CA GLY A 239 8.93 4.33 11.21
C GLY A 239 7.60 3.82 11.75
N LEU A 240 6.88 2.96 11.04
CA LEU A 240 5.63 2.36 11.53
C LEU A 240 5.56 0.84 11.36
N VAL A 241 6.08 0.34 10.24
CA VAL A 241 6.03 -1.06 9.87
C VAL A 241 7.44 -1.61 9.79
N THR A 242 7.69 -2.72 10.48
CA THR A 242 8.99 -3.38 10.38
C THR A 242 9.14 -4.00 9.00
N CYS A 243 10.38 -4.00 8.47
CA CYS A 243 10.62 -4.51 7.12
C CYS A 243 10.16 -5.96 6.98
N CYS A 244 10.41 -6.81 7.98
CA CYS A 244 10.01 -8.22 7.93
C CYS A 244 8.50 -8.42 7.98
N ASP A 245 7.75 -7.55 8.66
CA ASP A 245 6.29 -7.66 8.71
C ASP A 245 5.60 -7.16 7.43
N ALA A 246 6.34 -6.48 6.55
CA ALA A 246 5.88 -6.03 5.23
C ALA A 246 6.14 -7.03 4.09
N GLU A 247 6.85 -8.12 4.37
CA GLU A 247 7.14 -9.16 3.39
C GLU A 247 6.04 -10.24 3.40
N VAL A 248 5.31 -10.36 2.29
CA VAL A 248 4.29 -11.39 2.11
C VAL A 248 4.96 -12.70 1.66
N PRO A 249 4.69 -13.84 2.32
CA PRO A 249 5.21 -15.13 1.88
C PRO A 249 4.83 -15.44 0.42
N GLY A 250 5.82 -15.81 -0.40
CA GLY A 250 5.63 -16.15 -1.81
C GLY A 250 5.56 -14.94 -2.77
N SER A 251 5.72 -13.72 -2.27
CA SER A 251 5.82 -12.51 -3.10
C SER A 251 7.24 -12.28 -3.64
N ILE A 252 7.34 -11.43 -4.67
CA ILE A 252 8.61 -10.77 -5.00
C ILE A 252 8.78 -9.57 -4.07
N VAL A 253 9.93 -9.48 -3.39
CA VAL A 253 10.20 -8.39 -2.44
C VAL A 253 11.14 -7.35 -3.04
N VAL A 254 10.71 -6.10 -3.05
CA VAL A 254 11.50 -4.93 -3.46
C VAL A 254 12.02 -4.19 -2.21
N ARG A 255 13.34 -4.05 -2.13
CA ARG A 255 14.05 -3.49 -0.97
C ARG A 255 14.98 -2.34 -1.40
N PRO A 256 14.46 -1.11 -1.60
CA PRO A 256 15.28 0.03 -1.98
C PRO A 256 16.36 0.32 -0.93
N LYS A 257 17.54 0.75 -1.39
CA LYS A 257 18.63 1.18 -0.48
C LYS A 257 18.38 2.58 0.10
N ARG A 258 17.67 3.44 -0.65
CA ARG A 258 17.29 4.80 -0.26
C ARG A 258 16.47 4.74 1.03
N LYS A 259 16.80 5.62 1.98
CA LYS A 259 16.08 5.69 3.26
C LYS A 259 14.84 6.54 3.10
N LEU A 260 13.69 5.91 3.23
CA LEU A 260 12.38 6.50 3.01
C LEU A 260 11.49 6.09 4.18
N ASP A 261 10.86 7.06 4.82
CA ASP A 261 9.90 6.78 5.88
C ASP A 261 8.55 6.32 5.34
N HIS A 262 7.65 5.93 6.23
CA HIS A 262 6.33 5.42 5.92
C HIS A 262 5.44 6.44 5.19
N ALA A 263 5.67 7.73 5.44
CA ALA A 263 4.86 8.83 4.91
C ALA A 263 5.32 9.26 3.50
N TRP A 264 6.55 8.93 3.12
CA TRP A 264 7.16 9.36 1.86
C TRP A 264 6.29 9.08 0.64
N MET A 265 5.73 7.86 0.51
CA MET A 265 4.97 7.49 -0.68
C MET A 265 3.61 8.25 -0.82
N VAL A 266 3.12 8.87 0.25
CA VAL A 266 1.84 9.59 0.27
C VAL A 266 2.04 11.11 0.28
N TYR A 267 3.06 11.59 0.98
CA TYR A 267 3.29 13.01 1.23
C TYR A 267 4.54 13.56 0.55
N SER A 268 5.23 12.79 -0.29
CA SER A 268 6.30 13.33 -1.12
C SER A 268 5.76 14.47 -1.98
N SER A 269 6.24 15.69 -1.75
CA SER A 269 6.09 16.76 -2.73
C SER A 269 6.89 16.39 -3.99
N LEU A 270 6.50 16.95 -5.14
CA LEU A 270 7.23 16.88 -6.43
C LEU A 270 8.62 17.57 -6.39
N THR A 271 9.21 17.68 -5.21
CA THR A 271 10.45 18.40 -4.95
C THR A 271 11.43 17.44 -4.29
N ASP A 272 12.40 16.98 -5.06
CA ASP A 272 13.82 17.32 -4.87
C ASP A 272 14.72 16.17 -5.33
N ASP A 273 15.73 16.56 -6.10
CA ASP A 273 16.73 15.76 -6.82
C ASP A 273 16.20 14.97 -8.05
N PRO A 274 16.40 15.46 -9.29
CA PRO A 274 16.02 14.74 -10.51
C PRO A 274 16.81 13.43 -10.72
N SER A 275 17.81 13.14 -9.89
CA SER A 275 18.54 11.87 -9.91
C SER A 275 17.90 10.76 -9.06
N GLU A 276 16.93 11.09 -8.19
CA GLU A 276 16.21 10.11 -7.37
C GLU A 276 14.77 9.91 -7.87
N ALA A 277 14.31 8.65 -7.90
CA ALA A 277 12.96 8.35 -8.34
C ALA A 277 11.91 8.94 -7.37
N ASP A 278 10.86 9.56 -7.92
CA ASP A 278 9.71 10.03 -7.14
C ASP A 278 8.71 8.90 -6.83
N ALA A 279 7.71 9.20 -5.99
CA ALA A 279 6.72 8.21 -5.58
C ALA A 279 5.88 7.67 -6.75
N SER A 280 5.61 8.48 -7.77
CA SER A 280 4.84 8.06 -8.94
C SER A 280 5.63 7.06 -9.79
N GLN A 281 6.91 7.32 -10.01
CA GLN A 281 7.83 6.44 -10.72
C GLN A 281 8.03 5.11 -9.98
N VAL A 282 8.11 5.15 -8.65
CA VAL A 282 8.16 3.94 -7.83
C VAL A 282 6.86 3.13 -7.95
N CYS A 283 5.69 3.78 -7.89
CA CYS A 283 4.40 3.11 -8.09
C CYS A 283 4.30 2.47 -9.48
N GLU A 284 4.71 3.17 -10.53
CA GLU A 284 4.75 2.64 -11.90
C GLU A 284 5.68 1.43 -12.03
N ALA A 285 6.88 1.51 -11.44
CA ALA A 285 7.84 0.41 -11.45
C ALA A 285 7.30 -0.82 -10.71
N LEU A 286 6.62 -0.63 -9.57
CA LEU A 286 5.99 -1.71 -8.81
C LEU A 286 4.86 -2.39 -9.58
N LEU A 287 3.99 -1.61 -10.23
CA LEU A 287 2.92 -2.14 -11.07
C LEU A 287 3.45 -2.84 -12.31
N THR A 288 4.50 -2.30 -12.94
CA THR A 288 5.18 -2.95 -14.07
C THR A 288 5.79 -4.28 -13.66
N LEU A 289 6.52 -4.32 -12.53
CA LEU A 289 7.07 -5.56 -11.99
C LEU A 289 5.96 -6.58 -11.69
N LEU A 290 4.84 -6.13 -11.13
CA LEU A 290 3.70 -7.01 -10.86
C LEU A 290 3.14 -7.64 -12.14
N VAL A 291 3.04 -6.88 -13.24
CA VAL A 291 2.64 -7.40 -14.56
C VAL A 291 3.61 -8.45 -15.06
N GLU A 292 4.93 -8.23 -14.93
CA GLU A 292 5.95 -9.22 -15.32
C GLU A 292 5.85 -10.50 -14.51
N VAL A 293 5.64 -10.40 -13.19
CA VAL A 293 5.45 -11.55 -12.30
C VAL A 293 4.19 -12.33 -12.72
N GLY A 294 3.11 -11.62 -13.06
CA GLY A 294 1.88 -12.23 -13.56
C GLY A 294 2.08 -13.01 -14.85
N LYS A 295 2.77 -12.43 -15.83
CA LYS A 295 3.08 -13.11 -17.10
C LYS A 295 3.89 -14.40 -16.88
N LYS A 296 4.97 -14.32 -16.09
CA LYS A 296 5.82 -15.48 -15.78
C LYS A 296 5.02 -16.61 -15.12
N LYS A 297 4.10 -16.30 -14.20
CA LYS A 297 3.24 -17.31 -13.57
C LYS A 297 2.30 -17.98 -14.57
N SER A 298 1.69 -17.22 -15.48
CA SER A 298 0.84 -17.78 -16.54
C SER A 298 1.62 -18.69 -17.48
N ASP A 299 2.80 -18.25 -17.94
CA ASP A 299 3.64 -19.04 -18.84
C ASP A 299 4.08 -20.37 -18.20
N HIS A 300 4.40 -20.35 -16.91
CA HIS A 300 4.73 -21.56 -16.14
C HIS A 300 3.54 -22.52 -16.00
N ALA A 301 2.33 -22.00 -15.71
CA ALA A 301 1.13 -22.80 -15.61
C ALA A 301 0.78 -23.48 -16.96
N ASP A 302 0.90 -22.75 -18.07
CA ASP A 302 0.67 -23.27 -19.41
C ASP A 302 1.68 -24.36 -19.79
N MET A 303 2.95 -24.22 -19.38
CA MET A 303 3.97 -25.25 -19.60
C MET A 303 3.72 -26.52 -18.78
N GLU A 304 3.32 -26.39 -17.51
CA GLU A 304 3.00 -27.55 -16.65
C GLU A 304 1.77 -28.30 -17.17
N GLN A 305 0.73 -27.60 -17.60
CA GLN A 305 -0.47 -28.19 -18.16
C GLN A 305 -0.20 -28.90 -19.51
N LYS A 306 0.70 -28.36 -20.34
CA LYS A 306 1.15 -29.07 -21.56
C LYS A 306 1.94 -30.34 -21.23
N LYS A 307 2.76 -30.34 -20.17
CA LYS A 307 3.50 -31.53 -19.73
C LYS A 307 2.58 -32.62 -19.16
N SER A 308 1.58 -32.25 -18.36
CA SER A 308 0.60 -33.23 -17.83
C SER A 308 -0.23 -33.85 -18.96
N ASN A 309 -0.66 -33.05 -19.94
CA ASN A 309 -1.43 -33.55 -21.08
C ASN A 309 -0.59 -34.48 -21.97
N HIS A 310 0.71 -34.22 -22.13
CA HIS A 310 1.61 -35.13 -22.85
C HIS A 310 1.89 -36.43 -22.10
N ALA A 311 1.98 -36.39 -20.77
CA ALA A 311 2.17 -37.58 -19.95
C ALA A 311 0.94 -38.51 -19.99
N ASP A 312 -0.27 -37.96 -19.95
CA ASP A 312 -1.54 -38.72 -20.00
C ASP A 312 -1.77 -39.39 -21.38
N VAL A 313 -1.34 -38.73 -22.47
CA VAL A 313 -1.34 -39.32 -23.82
C VAL A 313 -0.28 -40.44 -23.95
N GLY A 314 0.86 -40.31 -23.27
CA GLY A 314 1.89 -41.34 -23.21
C GLY A 314 1.42 -42.60 -22.48
N GLN A 315 0.68 -42.45 -21.38
CA GLN A 315 0.13 -43.55 -20.59
C GLN A 315 -1.01 -44.28 -21.31
N LYS A 316 -1.91 -43.57 -21.98
CA LYS A 316 -2.96 -44.21 -22.81
C LYS A 316 -2.41 -45.03 -23.98
N LYS A 317 -1.26 -44.65 -24.54
CA LYS A 317 -0.59 -45.43 -25.59
C LYS A 317 0.13 -46.67 -25.04
N SER A 318 0.65 -46.63 -23.81
CA SER A 318 1.30 -47.80 -23.20
C SER A 318 0.31 -48.85 -22.69
N ASP A 319 -0.91 -48.44 -22.33
CA ASP A 319 -1.95 -49.36 -21.86
C ASP A 319 -2.66 -50.06 -23.03
N HIS A 320 -2.79 -49.41 -24.19
CA HIS A 320 -3.29 -50.05 -25.40
C HIS A 320 -2.28 -51.00 -26.07
N ALA A 321 -0.98 -50.85 -25.82
CA ALA A 321 0.05 -51.73 -26.37
C ALA A 321 0.32 -52.99 -25.50
N LYS A 322 -0.44 -53.19 -24.43
CA LYS A 322 -0.37 -54.39 -23.57
C LYS A 322 -1.56 -55.34 -23.71
N ASP A 323 -2.55 -54.95 -24.51
CA ASP A 323 -3.76 -55.74 -24.81
C ASP A 323 -3.78 -56.30 -26.26
N GLU A 324 -2.66 -56.22 -26.99
CA GLU A 324 -2.40 -56.95 -28.25
C GLU A 324 -1.29 -57.98 -28.07
#